data_AF-A0A7H1Q5Y8-F1
#
_entry.id   AF-A0A7H1Q5Y8-F1
#
_cell.length_a   1.000
_cell.length_b   1.000
_cell.length_c   1.000
_cell.angle_alpha   90.00
_cell.angle_beta   90.00
_cell.angle_gamma   90.00
#
_symmetry.space_group_name_H-M   'P 1'
#
loop_
_entity.id
_entity.type
_entity.pdbx_description
1 polymer ?
#
loop_
_entity_poly.entity_id
_entity_poly.type
_entity_poly.pdbx_seq_one_letter_code
_entity_poly.pdbx_strand_id
1 'polypeptide(L)'
;MGTPPPSAGGNIDVKPSNLHFVAGSFAGQQTPFDKAAKDLLTQLHTYPDAGGYGTAAQNFAKAYVEVGNLYLDVWARSVESIGGAAVGFATTANNYSKAEAANDASGKTKPQIQAPPQVIHKAPDYGSVPDLKWGDDDGGDDFIRSLLEYIPDIVWHVIRPLLKDAFRWGKVADVYPFPQQHYLNSLSQAWADMTIALSTAESMLTGYVNGITQQSNSEWYDAMRQFCSALWGTTAWGKNNPDGSPYQWAHDKASSPTATHPVMSVLFDSGEKISDLLRELAEAAVDLNHKVWNIYFAAVKQAVKSIDFSDGFDMDDVKAGVKTVGRLLGGLLEKGAEVGAEITLNIDTGALNAAVDHYTTRVNALTPKFHALKPYLDEAKLSAPRYHAEEARAEAFGMRALNDFKHDRQWGNKEDADNGIYKVDLASDEWLGGGHTLDKHVGKSDAQLAQRLRDQGDPPTPAWPYGKPKVGAASTFTTTEQAQKLTQYNVDLNSAAIKEWLGRPPQAANGDLKLPLDCTAPNGEDSGRSVTKQPNNVNGEGFKNKGLDARAIPVKNVRTVLKYDPSLTPPFVVLTSMPTL
;
A
#
# COMPACT_ATOMS: atom_id res chain seq x y z
N MET A 1 27.62 -21.49 3.62
CA MET A 1 28.96 -21.09 3.13
C MET A 1 29.16 -19.65 3.54
N GLY A 2 30.32 -19.35 4.14
CA GLY A 2 30.57 -18.12 4.89
C GLY A 2 30.50 -16.85 4.03
N THR A 3 29.95 -15.80 4.63
CA THR A 3 29.99 -14.43 4.11
C THR A 3 31.45 -14.02 3.86
N PRO A 4 31.80 -13.47 2.68
CA PRO A 4 33.10 -12.87 2.47
C PRO A 4 33.27 -11.69 3.45
N PRO A 5 34.45 -11.49 4.05
CA PRO A 5 34.71 -10.30 4.84
C PRO A 5 34.64 -9.06 3.93
N PRO A 6 34.10 -7.93 4.41
CA PRO A 6 34.13 -6.68 3.67
C PRO A 6 35.57 -6.27 3.37
N SER A 7 35.83 -5.83 2.13
CA SER A 7 37.12 -5.29 1.72
C SER A 7 37.49 -4.12 2.64
N ALA A 8 38.60 -4.27 3.35
CA ALA A 8 39.21 -3.19 4.12
C ALA A 8 39.80 -2.16 3.14
N GLY A 9 38.95 -1.31 2.58
CA GLY A 9 39.37 -0.33 1.57
C GLY A 9 38.22 0.25 0.77
N GLY A 10 37.28 0.93 1.43
CA GLY A 10 36.45 1.99 0.84
C GLY A 10 35.38 1.60 -0.18
N ASN A 11 35.58 0.63 -1.09
CA ASN A 11 34.65 0.32 -2.16
C ASN A 11 33.99 -1.04 -1.92
N ILE A 12 32.65 -1.05 -1.96
CA ILE A 12 31.90 -2.29 -2.13
C ILE A 12 32.09 -2.68 -3.60
N ASP A 13 32.97 -3.64 -3.88
CA ASP A 13 33.12 -4.23 -5.21
C ASP A 13 31.84 -5.05 -5.51
N VAL A 14 30.80 -4.39 -6.02
CA VAL A 14 29.51 -5.01 -6.34
C VAL A 14 29.68 -5.90 -7.55
N LYS A 15 29.39 -7.19 -7.40
CA LYS A 15 29.46 -8.19 -8.45
C LYS A 15 28.06 -8.67 -8.84
N PRO A 16 27.91 -9.28 -10.02
CA PRO A 16 26.66 -9.97 -10.39
C PRO A 16 26.15 -10.94 -9.31
N SER A 17 27.06 -11.61 -8.58
CA SER A 17 26.69 -12.47 -7.45
C SER A 17 26.03 -11.72 -6.28
N ASN A 18 26.43 -10.47 -6.02
CA ASN A 18 25.81 -9.64 -4.99
C ASN A 18 24.38 -9.27 -5.39
N LEU A 19 24.18 -8.91 -6.67
CA LEU A 19 22.84 -8.61 -7.18
C LEU A 19 21.93 -9.84 -7.21
N HIS A 20 22.44 -11.02 -7.58
CA HIS A 20 21.67 -12.26 -7.45
C HIS A 20 21.31 -12.58 -6.00
N PHE A 21 22.20 -12.30 -5.05
CA PHE A 21 21.89 -12.43 -3.62
C PHE A 21 20.76 -11.47 -3.20
N VAL A 22 20.82 -10.19 -3.59
CA VAL A 22 19.75 -9.22 -3.31
C VAL A 22 18.44 -9.64 -3.98
N ALA A 23 18.47 -10.07 -5.24
CA ALA A 23 17.31 -10.60 -5.97
C ALA A 23 16.63 -11.77 -5.23
N GLY A 24 17.42 -12.78 -4.85
CA GLY A 24 16.92 -13.92 -4.09
C GLY A 24 16.37 -13.53 -2.72
N SER A 25 16.96 -12.51 -2.09
CA SER A 25 16.53 -12.01 -0.78
C SER A 25 15.22 -11.24 -0.87
N PHE A 26 15.02 -10.38 -1.88
CA PHE A 26 13.76 -9.70 -2.16
C PHE A 26 12.64 -10.71 -2.46
N ALA A 27 12.89 -11.68 -3.34
CA ALA A 27 11.94 -12.76 -3.60
C ALA A 27 11.60 -13.57 -2.34
N GLY A 28 12.62 -13.83 -1.50
CA GLY A 28 12.47 -14.48 -0.21
C GLY A 28 11.59 -13.72 0.78
N GLN A 29 11.59 -12.39 0.75
CA GLN A 29 10.72 -11.55 1.59
C GLN A 29 9.30 -11.40 1.04
N GLN A 30 9.10 -11.54 -0.27
CA GLN A 30 7.79 -11.43 -0.88
C GLN A 30 6.81 -12.49 -0.33
N THR A 31 7.28 -13.71 -0.10
CA THR A 31 6.45 -14.83 0.39
C THR A 31 5.91 -14.62 1.82
N PRO A 32 6.74 -14.34 2.84
CA PRO A 32 6.23 -14.06 4.19
C PRO A 32 5.37 -12.79 4.23
N PHE A 33 5.68 -11.77 3.40
CA PHE A 33 4.87 -10.55 3.31
C PHE A 33 3.48 -10.82 2.71
N ASP A 34 3.38 -11.61 1.64
CA ASP A 34 2.10 -12.08 1.10
C ASP A 34 1.33 -12.96 2.09
N LYS A 35 2.04 -13.84 2.79
CA LYS A 35 1.44 -14.74 3.79
C LYS A 35 0.81 -13.96 4.95
N ALA A 36 1.41 -12.86 5.41
CA ALA A 36 0.87 -12.06 6.51
C ALA A 36 -0.57 -11.59 6.25
N ALA A 37 -0.90 -11.16 5.03
CA ALA A 37 -2.27 -10.76 4.67
C ALA A 37 -3.25 -11.95 4.66
N LYS A 38 -2.80 -13.14 4.25
CA LYS A 38 -3.61 -14.37 4.29
C LYS A 38 -3.84 -14.87 5.72
N ASP A 39 -2.81 -14.78 6.55
CA ASP A 39 -2.88 -15.13 7.97
C ASP A 39 -3.81 -14.16 8.70
N LEU A 40 -3.74 -12.85 8.40
CA LEU A 40 -4.70 -11.85 8.87
C LEU A 40 -6.12 -12.26 8.52
N LEU A 41 -6.44 -12.49 7.24
CA LEU A 41 -7.80 -12.86 6.84
C LEU A 41 -8.28 -14.14 7.52
N THR A 42 -7.41 -15.14 7.68
CA THR A 42 -7.72 -16.37 8.42
C THR A 42 -8.12 -16.07 9.87
N GLN A 43 -7.38 -15.19 10.55
CA GLN A 43 -7.71 -14.74 11.91
C GLN A 43 -9.01 -13.94 11.94
N LEU A 44 -9.23 -13.04 10.99
CA LEU A 44 -10.44 -12.22 10.93
C LEU A 44 -11.68 -13.09 10.73
N HIS A 45 -11.62 -14.08 9.82
CA HIS A 45 -12.71 -15.01 9.55
C HIS A 45 -13.04 -15.96 10.71
N THR A 46 -12.24 -15.98 11.78
CA THR A 46 -12.59 -16.73 12.99
C THR A 46 -13.77 -16.09 13.73
N TYR A 47 -13.99 -14.78 13.56
CA TYR A 47 -15.04 -14.03 14.25
C TYR A 47 -15.82 -13.10 13.30
N PRO A 48 -16.58 -13.65 12.33
CA PRO A 48 -17.25 -12.84 11.31
C PRO A 48 -18.36 -11.95 11.88
N ASP A 49 -19.00 -12.32 13.00
CA ASP A 49 -20.22 -11.68 13.51
C ASP A 49 -20.02 -10.88 14.82
N ALA A 50 -18.81 -10.35 15.02
CA ALA A 50 -18.42 -9.76 16.30
C ALA A 50 -19.00 -8.36 16.57
N GLY A 51 -19.54 -7.67 15.56
CA GLY A 51 -19.88 -6.24 15.62
C GLY A 51 -21.23 -5.91 16.26
N GLY A 52 -22.10 -6.90 16.51
CA GLY A 52 -23.41 -6.70 17.16
C GLY A 52 -24.50 -6.11 16.26
N TYR A 53 -25.69 -5.92 16.83
CA TYR A 53 -26.87 -5.45 16.11
C TYR A 53 -27.12 -3.94 16.27
N GLY A 54 -27.85 -3.38 15.31
CA GLY A 54 -28.32 -2.00 15.32
C GLY A 54 -27.64 -1.13 14.27
N THR A 55 -28.26 0.00 13.94
CA THR A 55 -27.81 0.87 12.84
C THR A 55 -26.40 1.41 13.03
N ALA A 56 -26.01 1.78 14.25
CA ALA A 56 -24.66 2.27 14.54
C ALA A 56 -23.59 1.18 14.32
N ALA A 57 -23.84 -0.04 14.82
CA ALA A 57 -22.96 -1.19 14.62
C ALA A 57 -22.83 -1.58 13.13
N GLN A 58 -23.94 -1.59 12.39
CA GLN A 58 -23.94 -1.88 10.96
C GLN A 58 -23.17 -0.84 10.14
N ASN A 59 -23.31 0.45 10.48
CA ASN A 59 -22.54 1.52 9.82
C ASN A 59 -21.03 1.37 10.10
N PHE A 60 -20.66 1.01 11.33
CA PHE A 60 -19.28 0.71 11.69
C PHE A 60 -18.75 -0.48 10.88
N ALA A 61 -19.48 -1.61 10.84
CA ALA A 61 -19.08 -2.81 10.11
C ALA A 61 -18.87 -2.53 8.61
N LYS A 62 -19.77 -1.74 8.01
CA LYS A 62 -19.64 -1.32 6.61
C LYS A 62 -18.38 -0.48 6.36
N ALA A 63 -18.09 0.48 7.25
CA ALA A 63 -16.88 1.29 7.15
C ALA A 63 -15.61 0.46 7.35
N TYR A 64 -15.64 -0.51 8.27
CA TYR A 64 -14.57 -1.47 8.50
C TYR A 64 -14.27 -2.29 7.24
N VAL A 65 -15.30 -2.87 6.59
CA VAL A 65 -15.12 -3.64 5.34
C VAL A 65 -14.54 -2.77 4.24
N GLU A 66 -15.08 -1.56 4.05
CA GLU A 66 -14.62 -0.66 2.99
C GLU A 66 -13.14 -0.28 3.16
N VAL A 67 -12.72 0.07 4.37
CA VAL A 67 -11.34 0.47 4.68
C VAL A 67 -10.40 -0.74 4.71
N GLY A 68 -10.82 -1.85 5.31
CA GLY A 68 -10.03 -3.09 5.39
C GLY A 68 -9.72 -3.67 4.01
N ASN A 69 -10.68 -3.63 3.09
CA ASN A 69 -10.45 -4.07 1.71
C ASN A 69 -9.50 -3.14 0.97
N LEU A 70 -9.62 -1.83 1.18
CA LEU A 70 -8.69 -0.87 0.59
C LEU A 70 -7.27 -1.04 1.12
N TYR A 71 -7.11 -1.37 2.42
CA TYR A 71 -5.84 -1.75 3.01
C TYR A 71 -5.22 -2.97 2.32
N LEU A 72 -5.99 -4.04 2.13
CA LEU A 72 -5.53 -5.26 1.46
C LEU A 72 -5.12 -5.01 0.00
N ASP A 73 -5.84 -4.13 -0.70
CA ASP A 73 -5.46 -3.70 -2.06
C ASP A 73 -4.10 -3.00 -2.10
N VAL A 74 -3.81 -2.15 -1.11
CA VAL A 74 -2.51 -1.46 -1.01
C VAL A 74 -1.41 -2.47 -0.68
N TRP A 75 -1.66 -3.37 0.28
CA TRP A 75 -0.73 -4.45 0.63
C TRP A 75 -0.39 -5.34 -0.57
N ALA A 76 -1.39 -5.75 -1.35
CA ALA A 76 -1.24 -6.57 -2.54
C ALA A 76 -0.36 -5.90 -3.61
N ARG A 77 -0.44 -4.58 -3.78
CA ARG A 77 0.44 -3.83 -4.69
C ARG A 77 1.88 -3.76 -4.18
N SER A 78 2.07 -3.64 -2.87
CA SER A 78 3.41 -3.72 -2.28
C SER A 78 4.05 -5.09 -2.49
N VAL A 79 3.28 -6.19 -2.43
CA VAL A 79 3.75 -7.53 -2.82
C VAL A 79 4.23 -7.53 -4.28
N GLU A 80 3.43 -7.02 -5.22
CA GLU A 80 3.79 -6.91 -6.64
C GLU A 80 5.11 -6.14 -6.85
N SER A 81 5.27 -5.01 -6.15
CA SER A 81 6.47 -4.16 -6.18
C SER A 81 7.73 -4.93 -5.78
N ILE A 82 7.72 -5.62 -4.63
CA ILE A 82 8.86 -6.43 -4.15
C ILE A 82 9.29 -7.47 -5.19
N GLY A 83 8.34 -8.09 -5.89
CA GLY A 83 8.61 -9.07 -6.95
C GLY A 83 9.28 -8.44 -8.18
N GLY A 84 8.84 -7.25 -8.57
CA GLY A 84 9.48 -6.48 -9.65
C GLY A 84 10.94 -6.17 -9.33
N ALA A 85 11.22 -5.67 -8.13
CA ALA A 85 12.59 -5.40 -7.69
C ALA A 85 13.49 -6.65 -7.72
N ALA A 86 12.98 -7.78 -7.23
CA ALA A 86 13.72 -9.05 -7.25
C ALA A 86 14.14 -9.46 -8.66
N VAL A 87 13.22 -9.36 -9.63
CA VAL A 87 13.51 -9.73 -11.02
C VAL A 87 14.44 -8.71 -11.67
N GLY A 88 14.24 -7.42 -11.45
CA GLY A 88 15.11 -6.37 -11.99
C GLY A 88 16.58 -6.55 -11.57
N PHE A 89 16.85 -6.86 -10.31
CA PHE A 89 18.21 -7.17 -9.85
C PHE A 89 18.82 -8.41 -10.52
N ALA A 90 18.03 -9.48 -10.71
CA ALA A 90 18.51 -10.68 -11.39
C ALA A 90 18.78 -10.43 -12.88
N THR A 91 17.90 -9.69 -13.55
CA THR A 91 18.03 -9.30 -14.96
C THR A 91 19.29 -8.46 -15.17
N THR A 92 19.52 -7.49 -14.29
CA THR A 92 20.76 -6.68 -14.26
C THR A 92 22.01 -7.55 -14.18
N ALA A 93 22.07 -8.44 -13.18
CA ALA A 93 23.23 -9.30 -12.96
C ALA A 93 23.54 -10.13 -14.20
N ASN A 94 22.50 -10.71 -14.81
CA ASN A 94 22.61 -11.50 -16.03
C ASN A 94 23.09 -10.67 -17.22
N ASN A 95 22.53 -9.47 -17.41
CA ASN A 95 22.89 -8.58 -18.52
C ASN A 95 24.33 -8.11 -18.39
N TYR A 96 24.76 -7.73 -17.18
CA TYR A 96 26.13 -7.37 -16.89
C TYR A 96 27.11 -8.53 -17.15
N SER A 97 26.82 -9.73 -16.65
CA SER A 97 27.67 -10.91 -16.90
C SER A 97 27.76 -11.28 -18.38
N LYS A 98 26.68 -11.07 -19.17
CA LYS A 98 26.73 -11.23 -20.63
C LYS A 98 27.59 -10.17 -21.29
N ALA A 99 27.46 -8.91 -20.88
CA ALA A 99 28.23 -7.81 -21.43
C ALA A 99 29.73 -7.95 -21.12
N GLU A 100 30.09 -8.34 -19.90
CA GLU A 100 31.46 -8.62 -19.50
C GLU A 100 32.07 -9.76 -20.32
N ALA A 101 31.35 -10.88 -20.48
CA ALA A 101 31.80 -12.00 -21.30
C ALA A 101 31.96 -11.63 -22.79
N ALA A 102 31.08 -10.76 -23.32
CA ALA A 102 31.16 -10.30 -24.70
C ALA A 102 32.34 -9.35 -24.95
N ASN A 103 32.80 -8.63 -23.92
CA ASN A 103 33.94 -7.72 -24.00
C ASN A 103 35.30 -8.39 -23.72
N ASP A 104 35.32 -9.67 -23.34
CA ASP A 104 36.57 -10.41 -23.17
C ASP A 104 37.18 -10.79 -24.54
N ALA A 105 38.22 -10.05 -24.93
CA ALA A 105 38.97 -10.31 -26.16
C ALA A 105 39.60 -11.72 -26.23
N SER A 106 39.79 -12.39 -25.10
CA SER A 106 40.31 -13.77 -25.07
C SER A 106 39.24 -14.84 -25.32
N GLY A 107 37.96 -14.48 -25.24
CA GLY A 107 36.81 -15.38 -25.39
C GLY A 107 36.73 -16.48 -24.33
N LYS A 108 37.44 -16.35 -23.19
CA LYS A 108 37.52 -17.36 -22.13
C LYS A 108 36.47 -17.13 -21.05
N THR A 109 36.07 -15.88 -20.83
CA THR A 109 35.04 -15.51 -19.87
C THR A 109 33.69 -16.03 -20.35
N LYS A 110 33.04 -16.86 -19.52
CA LYS A 110 31.69 -17.34 -19.76
C LYS A 110 30.72 -16.58 -18.87
N PRO A 111 29.58 -16.12 -19.40
CA PRO A 111 28.62 -15.38 -18.61
C PRO A 111 28.05 -16.28 -17.52
N GLN A 112 28.12 -15.82 -16.26
CA GLN A 112 27.46 -16.49 -15.14
C GLN A 112 26.03 -15.96 -15.08
N ILE A 113 25.08 -16.75 -15.57
CA ILE A 113 23.67 -16.39 -15.56
C ILE A 113 22.89 -17.28 -14.60
N GLN A 114 21.90 -16.70 -13.94
CA GLN A 114 20.92 -17.42 -13.12
C GLN A 114 19.52 -17.07 -13.59
N ALA A 115 18.60 -18.04 -13.56
CA ALA A 115 17.21 -17.74 -13.83
C ALA A 115 16.69 -16.70 -12.81
N PRO A 116 15.91 -15.70 -13.24
CA PRO A 116 15.23 -14.80 -12.30
C PRO A 116 14.42 -15.61 -11.28
N PRO A 117 14.33 -15.14 -10.02
CA PRO A 117 13.57 -15.83 -8.99
C PRO A 117 12.09 -15.91 -9.37
N GLN A 118 11.42 -16.96 -8.91
CA GLN A 118 9.97 -17.04 -9.01
C GLN A 118 9.34 -16.05 -8.05
N VAL A 119 8.44 -15.21 -8.56
CA VAL A 119 7.82 -14.11 -7.81
C VAL A 119 6.34 -13.96 -8.15
N ILE A 120 5.62 -13.33 -7.25
CA ILE A 120 4.27 -12.82 -7.46
C ILE A 120 4.40 -11.53 -8.29
N HIS A 121 4.11 -11.60 -9.58
CA HIS A 121 4.24 -10.47 -10.52
C HIS A 121 2.91 -9.72 -10.78
N LYS A 122 1.84 -10.14 -10.08
CA LYS A 122 0.53 -9.51 -10.13
C LYS A 122 0.03 -9.39 -8.69
N ALA A 123 -0.50 -8.22 -8.33
CA ALA A 123 -1.12 -8.01 -7.03
C ALA A 123 -2.08 -9.18 -6.68
N PRO A 124 -1.87 -9.88 -5.54
CA PRO A 124 -2.76 -10.93 -5.08
C PRO A 124 -4.18 -10.43 -4.92
N ASP A 125 -5.15 -11.31 -5.21
CA ASP A 125 -6.53 -11.10 -4.83
C ASP A 125 -6.76 -11.82 -3.49
N TYR A 126 -6.80 -11.06 -2.41
CA TYR A 126 -6.99 -11.61 -1.07
C TYR A 126 -8.47 -11.86 -0.74
N GLY A 127 -9.40 -11.30 -1.53
CA GLY A 127 -10.81 -11.24 -1.15
C GLY A 127 -11.11 -10.10 -0.17
N SER A 128 -12.15 -10.28 0.64
CA SER A 128 -12.66 -9.25 1.55
C SER A 128 -12.40 -9.62 3.00
N VAL A 129 -12.16 -8.61 3.85
CA VAL A 129 -12.31 -8.79 5.30
C VAL A 129 -13.77 -9.18 5.63
N PRO A 130 -14.02 -9.96 6.69
CA PRO A 130 -15.37 -10.34 7.07
C PRO A 130 -16.22 -9.11 7.43
N ASP A 131 -17.50 -9.19 7.11
CA ASP A 131 -18.47 -8.17 7.49
C ASP A 131 -18.90 -8.41 8.93
N LEU A 132 -18.43 -7.56 9.84
CA LEU A 132 -18.67 -7.67 11.29
C LEU A 132 -20.14 -7.55 11.71
N LYS A 133 -21.07 -7.34 10.77
CA LYS A 133 -22.50 -7.28 11.09
C LYS A 133 -22.95 -8.59 11.75
N TRP A 134 -23.91 -8.48 12.66
CA TRP A 134 -24.52 -9.65 13.26
C TRP A 134 -25.52 -10.34 12.29
N GLY A 135 -25.43 -11.67 12.14
CA GLY A 135 -26.46 -12.52 11.52
C GLY A 135 -25.99 -13.50 10.42
N ASP A 136 -24.68 -13.69 10.23
CA ASP A 136 -24.07 -14.52 9.19
C ASP A 136 -23.38 -15.82 9.73
N ASP A 137 -23.02 -15.98 11.03
CA ASP A 137 -22.52 -17.27 11.62
C ASP A 137 -22.58 -17.35 13.18
N ASP A 138 -22.58 -18.59 13.70
CA ASP A 138 -23.00 -18.97 15.06
C ASP A 138 -21.86 -18.98 16.11
N GLY A 139 -21.87 -18.04 17.07
CA GLY A 139 -21.12 -18.17 18.35
C GLY A 139 -20.88 -16.81 19.03
N GLY A 140 -20.82 -16.64 20.35
CA GLY A 140 -21.05 -17.51 21.51
C GLY A 140 -21.15 -16.67 22.80
N ASP A 141 -22.01 -17.12 23.72
CA ASP A 141 -22.28 -16.73 25.13
C ASP A 141 -22.07 -15.31 25.68
N ASP A 142 -23.19 -14.71 26.12
CA ASP A 142 -23.21 -13.74 27.22
C ASP A 142 -24.55 -13.77 27.98
N PHE A 143 -24.54 -13.34 29.25
CA PHE A 143 -25.57 -13.57 30.29
C PHE A 143 -27.05 -13.39 29.89
N ILE A 144 -27.39 -12.45 29.01
CA ILE A 144 -28.78 -12.26 28.57
C ILE A 144 -29.28 -13.50 27.80
N ARG A 145 -28.39 -14.22 27.12
CA ARG A 145 -28.70 -15.51 26.50
C ARG A 145 -29.01 -16.58 27.56
N SER A 146 -28.42 -16.52 28.75
CA SER A 146 -28.79 -17.40 29.90
C SER A 146 -30.19 -17.13 30.44
N LEU A 147 -30.67 -15.88 30.33
CA LEU A 147 -32.05 -15.52 30.69
C LEU A 147 -33.08 -15.94 29.61
N LEU A 148 -32.62 -16.23 28.40
CA LEU A 148 -33.43 -16.47 27.19
C LEU A 148 -33.02 -17.79 26.48
N GLU A 149 -32.53 -18.75 27.27
CA GLU A 149 -31.62 -19.87 26.94
C GLU A 149 -32.11 -20.91 25.89
N TYR A 150 -33.26 -20.73 25.25
CA TYR A 150 -33.82 -21.72 24.31
C TYR A 150 -34.42 -21.12 23.03
N ILE A 151 -33.90 -19.99 22.56
CA ILE A 151 -34.46 -19.26 21.44
C ILE A 151 -33.52 -19.31 20.22
N PRO A 152 -33.87 -20.07 19.16
CA PRO A 152 -33.15 -20.06 17.87
C PRO A 152 -33.20 -18.70 17.17
N ASP A 153 -32.22 -18.38 16.31
CA ASP A 153 -31.99 -17.00 15.85
C ASP A 153 -33.09 -16.39 14.94
N ILE A 154 -33.82 -17.22 14.20
CA ILE A 154 -35.03 -16.79 13.47
C ILE A 154 -36.12 -16.24 14.40
N VAL A 155 -36.12 -16.67 15.66
CA VAL A 155 -37.12 -16.29 16.65
C VAL A 155 -36.78 -14.94 17.30
N TRP A 156 -35.55 -14.41 17.18
CA TRP A 156 -35.20 -13.07 17.69
C TRP A 156 -35.99 -11.94 17.01
N HIS A 157 -36.30 -12.08 15.72
CA HIS A 157 -37.17 -11.14 15.01
C HIS A 157 -38.61 -11.14 15.57
N VAL A 158 -39.04 -12.26 16.15
CA VAL A 158 -40.35 -12.46 16.80
C VAL A 158 -40.33 -11.99 18.26
N ILE A 159 -39.17 -12.06 18.93
CA ILE A 159 -39.01 -11.76 20.37
C ILE A 159 -38.64 -10.32 20.65
N ARG A 160 -38.09 -9.56 19.69
CA ARG A 160 -37.83 -8.12 19.86
C ARG A 160 -39.05 -7.33 20.33
N PRO A 161 -40.26 -7.50 19.77
CA PRO A 161 -41.47 -6.90 20.33
C PRO A 161 -41.74 -7.32 21.78
N LEU A 162 -41.48 -8.58 22.15
CA LEU A 162 -41.65 -9.07 23.52
C LEU A 162 -40.62 -8.46 24.50
N LEU A 163 -39.36 -8.32 24.11
CA LEU A 163 -38.35 -7.62 24.93
C LEU A 163 -38.72 -6.15 25.16
N LYS A 164 -39.25 -5.50 24.12
CA LYS A 164 -39.62 -4.09 24.15
C LYS A 164 -40.89 -3.84 24.97
N ASP A 165 -41.94 -4.63 24.73
CA ASP A 165 -43.29 -4.38 25.25
C ASP A 165 -43.62 -5.20 26.50
N ALA A 166 -43.15 -6.46 26.58
CA ALA A 166 -43.42 -7.35 27.72
C ALA A 166 -42.35 -7.25 28.82
N PHE A 167 -41.07 -7.12 28.46
CA PHE A 167 -39.97 -6.98 29.44
C PHE A 167 -39.53 -5.54 29.69
N ARG A 168 -40.09 -4.57 28.96
CA ARG A 168 -39.79 -3.12 29.08
C ARG A 168 -38.30 -2.78 28.96
N TRP A 169 -37.55 -3.53 28.16
CA TRP A 169 -36.12 -3.28 27.90
C TRP A 169 -35.85 -2.02 27.08
N GLY A 170 -36.90 -1.39 26.54
CA GLY A 170 -36.78 -0.14 25.80
C GLY A 170 -35.90 -0.28 24.56
N LYS A 171 -35.01 0.70 24.35
CA LYS A 171 -34.06 0.74 23.23
C LYS A 171 -33.02 -0.37 23.24
N VAL A 172 -32.85 -1.10 24.35
CA VAL A 172 -31.91 -2.23 24.43
C VAL A 172 -32.25 -3.29 23.39
N ALA A 173 -33.54 -3.53 23.14
CA ALA A 173 -34.00 -4.46 22.11
C ALA A 173 -33.59 -4.04 20.68
N ASP A 174 -33.33 -2.75 20.44
CA ASP A 174 -32.98 -2.21 19.12
C ASP A 174 -31.47 -2.40 18.80
N VAL A 175 -30.64 -2.69 19.80
CA VAL A 175 -29.18 -2.92 19.68
C VAL A 175 -28.75 -4.31 20.13
N TYR A 176 -29.71 -5.17 20.50
CA TYR A 176 -29.44 -6.55 20.89
C TYR A 176 -29.51 -7.51 19.69
N PRO A 177 -28.59 -8.49 19.59
CA PRO A 177 -27.47 -8.75 20.51
C PRO A 177 -26.34 -7.73 20.43
N PHE A 178 -25.65 -7.55 21.55
CA PHE A 178 -24.54 -6.60 21.66
C PHE A 178 -23.27 -7.13 20.97
N PRO A 179 -22.30 -6.24 20.65
CA PRO A 179 -21.02 -6.66 20.09
C PRO A 179 -20.23 -7.58 21.04
N GLN A 180 -19.46 -8.50 20.49
CA GLN A 180 -18.71 -9.51 21.27
C GLN A 180 -17.30 -9.02 21.60
N GLN A 181 -17.12 -8.55 22.84
CA GLN A 181 -15.87 -7.88 23.27
C GLN A 181 -14.60 -8.73 23.07
N HIS A 182 -14.65 -10.03 23.37
CA HIS A 182 -13.48 -10.91 23.28
C HIS A 182 -13.04 -11.10 21.84
N TYR A 183 -14.02 -11.23 20.94
CA TYR A 183 -13.78 -11.39 19.51
C TYR A 183 -13.22 -10.11 18.92
N LEU A 184 -13.83 -8.96 19.22
CA LEU A 184 -13.33 -7.65 18.79
C LEU A 184 -11.90 -7.37 19.27
N ASN A 185 -11.54 -7.78 20.49
CA ASN A 185 -10.17 -7.69 20.99
C ASN A 185 -9.20 -8.61 20.23
N SER A 186 -9.61 -9.83 19.89
CA SER A 186 -8.81 -10.71 19.03
C SER A 186 -8.61 -10.15 17.62
N LEU A 187 -9.66 -9.56 17.03
CA LEU A 187 -9.57 -8.90 15.73
C LEU A 187 -8.65 -7.66 15.80
N SER A 188 -8.74 -6.87 16.88
CA SER A 188 -7.84 -5.75 17.14
C SER A 188 -6.38 -6.20 17.20
N GLN A 189 -6.07 -7.30 17.89
CA GLN A 189 -4.71 -7.84 17.93
C GLN A 189 -4.23 -8.28 16.55
N ALA A 190 -5.07 -8.97 15.77
CA ALA A 190 -4.74 -9.40 14.41
C ALA A 190 -4.32 -8.22 13.50
N TRP A 191 -5.04 -7.10 13.59
CA TRP A 191 -4.68 -5.87 12.87
C TRP A 191 -3.39 -5.22 13.38
N ALA A 192 -3.14 -5.26 14.69
CA ALA A 192 -1.89 -4.75 15.27
C ALA A 192 -0.69 -5.57 14.79
N ASP A 193 -0.81 -6.89 14.70
CA ASP A 193 0.28 -7.78 14.28
C ASP A 193 0.74 -7.52 12.83
N MET A 194 -0.13 -6.96 11.98
CA MET A 194 0.25 -6.56 10.60
C MET A 194 1.36 -5.51 10.57
N THR A 195 1.42 -4.63 11.57
CA THR A 195 2.46 -3.60 11.69
C THR A 195 3.85 -4.21 11.88
N ILE A 196 3.92 -5.38 12.52
CA ILE A 196 5.17 -6.12 12.76
C ILE A 196 5.66 -6.74 11.44
N ALA A 197 4.75 -7.39 10.69
CA ALA A 197 5.08 -7.97 9.40
C ALA A 197 5.58 -6.91 8.42
N LEU A 198 4.93 -5.74 8.41
CA LEU A 198 5.30 -4.61 7.58
C LEU A 198 6.68 -4.05 7.93
N SER A 199 6.93 -3.77 9.22
CA SER A 199 8.21 -3.24 9.69
C SER A 199 9.36 -4.21 9.43
N THR A 200 9.11 -5.51 9.61
CA THR A 200 10.10 -6.57 9.35
C THR A 200 10.48 -6.61 7.87
N ALA A 201 9.47 -6.60 6.97
CA ALA A 201 9.72 -6.61 5.54
C ALA A 201 10.49 -5.36 5.10
N GLU A 202 10.09 -4.17 5.55
CA GLU A 202 10.78 -2.92 5.24
C GLU A 202 12.25 -2.97 5.68
N SER A 203 12.50 -3.33 6.95
CA SER A 203 13.85 -3.32 7.50
C SER A 203 14.77 -4.35 6.83
N MET A 204 14.23 -5.54 6.47
CA MET A 204 14.99 -6.55 5.73
C MET A 204 15.31 -6.10 4.31
N LEU A 205 14.33 -5.57 3.57
CA LEU A 205 14.52 -5.10 2.19
C LEU A 205 15.53 -3.95 2.12
N THR A 206 15.38 -2.94 2.97
CA THR A 206 16.35 -1.84 3.11
C THR A 206 17.73 -2.37 3.49
N GLY A 207 17.81 -3.36 4.39
CA GLY A 207 19.05 -4.03 4.78
C GLY A 207 19.78 -4.72 3.61
N TYR A 208 19.05 -5.39 2.71
CA TYR A 208 19.66 -6.04 1.55
C TYR A 208 20.24 -5.04 0.54
N VAL A 209 19.56 -3.93 0.30
CA VAL A 209 20.05 -2.85 -0.59
C VAL A 209 21.26 -2.15 0.03
N ASN A 210 21.25 -1.92 1.35
CA ASN A 210 22.42 -1.39 2.08
C ASN A 210 23.67 -2.24 1.86
N GLY A 211 23.53 -3.56 1.70
CA GLY A 211 24.65 -4.47 1.44
C GLY A 211 25.35 -4.25 0.09
N ILE A 212 24.73 -3.53 -0.84
CA ILE A 212 25.30 -3.13 -2.14
C ILE A 212 25.40 -1.61 -2.27
N THR A 213 25.51 -0.88 -1.16
CA THR A 213 25.58 0.60 -1.16
C THR A 213 26.75 1.16 -0.36
N GLN A 214 27.49 2.10 -0.95
CA GLN A 214 28.60 2.80 -0.30
C GLN A 214 28.17 4.19 0.20
N GLN A 215 28.01 4.34 1.51
CA GLN A 215 27.51 5.59 2.13
C GLN A 215 28.45 6.80 1.97
N SER A 216 29.75 6.59 1.70
CA SER A 216 30.69 7.68 1.43
C SER A 216 30.55 8.26 0.02
N ASN A 217 29.87 7.57 -0.89
CA ASN A 217 29.55 8.07 -2.22
C ASN A 217 28.14 8.69 -2.16
N SER A 218 28.06 10.02 -2.23
CA SER A 218 26.80 10.74 -2.08
C SER A 218 25.79 10.41 -3.18
N GLU A 219 26.23 10.23 -4.43
CA GLU A 219 25.33 9.90 -5.54
C GLU A 219 24.75 8.48 -5.39
N TRP A 220 25.61 7.52 -5.04
CA TRP A 220 25.18 6.15 -4.77
C TRP A 220 24.19 6.11 -3.60
N TYR A 221 24.53 6.78 -2.49
CA TYR A 221 23.67 6.80 -1.32
C TYR A 221 22.35 7.56 -1.56
N ASP A 222 22.37 8.65 -2.32
CA ASP A 222 21.15 9.35 -2.80
C ASP A 222 20.27 8.41 -3.63
N ALA A 223 20.85 7.71 -4.61
CA ALA A 223 20.12 6.78 -5.45
C ALA A 223 19.55 5.60 -4.66
N MET A 224 20.27 5.11 -3.65
CA MET A 224 19.80 4.06 -2.75
C MET A 224 18.58 4.53 -1.96
N ARG A 225 18.64 5.72 -1.35
CA ARG A 225 17.50 6.28 -0.63
C ARG A 225 16.31 6.53 -1.54
N GLN A 226 16.57 7.03 -2.75
CA GLN A 226 15.53 7.16 -3.77
C GLN A 226 14.92 5.81 -4.12
N PHE A 227 15.73 4.77 -4.35
CA PHE A 227 15.23 3.42 -4.66
C PHE A 227 14.39 2.84 -3.52
N CYS A 228 14.91 2.82 -2.29
CA CYS A 228 14.17 2.30 -1.13
C CYS A 228 12.87 3.07 -0.89
N SER A 229 12.87 4.39 -1.05
CA SER A 229 11.64 5.18 -0.93
C SER A 229 10.66 4.93 -2.09
N ALA A 230 11.16 4.72 -3.31
CA ALA A 230 10.34 4.48 -4.49
C ALA A 230 9.64 3.13 -4.45
N LEU A 231 10.28 2.11 -3.85
CA LEU A 231 9.70 0.81 -3.53
C LEU A 231 8.41 0.98 -2.70
N TRP A 232 8.41 1.97 -1.80
CA TRP A 232 7.30 2.36 -0.93
C TRP A 232 6.48 3.54 -1.46
N GLY A 233 6.47 3.74 -2.79
CA GLY A 233 5.51 4.59 -3.48
C GLY A 233 5.92 6.05 -3.64
N THR A 234 7.15 6.45 -3.33
CA THR A 234 7.60 7.79 -3.73
C THR A 234 7.82 7.87 -5.24
N THR A 235 7.67 9.07 -5.79
CA THR A 235 7.92 9.35 -7.21
C THR A 235 8.67 10.66 -7.41
N ALA A 236 9.31 10.82 -8.57
CA ALA A 236 10.04 12.04 -8.92
C ALA A 236 9.13 13.27 -9.14
N TRP A 237 7.82 13.07 -9.19
CA TRP A 237 6.81 14.13 -9.29
C TRP A 237 5.91 14.20 -8.06
N GLY A 238 6.10 13.30 -7.08
CA GLY A 238 5.17 13.14 -5.98
C GLY A 238 4.96 14.44 -5.23
N LYS A 239 3.70 14.85 -5.10
CA LYS A 239 3.30 16.00 -4.31
C LYS A 239 2.62 15.49 -3.03
N ASN A 240 2.78 16.22 -1.93
CA ASN A 240 2.03 15.91 -0.71
C ASN A 240 0.53 16.02 -0.99
N ASN A 241 -0.13 14.86 -1.09
CA ASN A 241 -1.55 14.72 -1.36
C ASN A 241 -2.16 13.71 -0.36
N PRO A 242 -3.39 13.97 0.16
CA PRO A 242 -4.12 15.24 0.12
C PRO A 242 -3.32 16.43 0.68
N ASP A 243 -3.76 17.66 0.41
CA ASP A 243 -3.10 18.85 0.95
C ASP A 243 -3.04 18.79 2.49
N GLY A 244 -1.87 19.11 3.06
CA GLY A 244 -1.60 18.89 4.49
C GLY A 244 -1.35 17.43 4.90
N SER A 245 -1.22 16.50 3.96
CA SER A 245 -0.85 15.10 4.23
C SER A 245 0.44 15.01 5.07
N PRO A 246 0.47 14.16 6.12
CA PRO A 246 1.69 13.90 6.89
C PRO A 246 2.71 13.06 6.10
N TYR A 247 2.26 12.39 5.03
CA TYR A 247 3.08 11.53 4.20
C TYR A 247 3.80 12.30 3.08
N GLN A 248 5.08 12.00 2.90
CA GLN A 248 5.91 12.58 1.84
C GLN A 248 5.98 11.64 0.63
N TRP A 249 5.38 12.07 -0.48
CA TRP A 249 5.27 11.27 -1.72
C TRP A 249 6.40 11.55 -2.72
N ALA A 250 7.20 12.59 -2.50
CA ALA A 250 8.39 12.85 -3.29
C ALA A 250 9.51 11.88 -2.91
N HIS A 251 10.37 11.55 -3.87
CA HIS A 251 11.56 10.74 -3.59
C HIS A 251 12.40 11.31 -2.46
N ASP A 252 12.90 10.37 -1.65
CA ASP A 252 13.85 10.66 -0.60
C ASP A 252 15.23 11.04 -1.15
N LYS A 253 16.05 11.68 -0.32
CA LYS A 253 17.42 12.12 -0.62
C LYS A 253 18.30 11.90 0.61
N ALA A 254 19.60 11.75 0.43
CA ALA A 254 20.58 11.63 1.52
C ALA A 254 20.58 12.82 2.48
N SER A 255 20.22 14.01 1.98
CA SER A 255 20.07 15.21 2.81
C SER A 255 18.80 15.21 3.67
N SER A 256 17.85 14.31 3.43
CA SER A 256 16.65 14.18 4.26
C SER A 256 17.00 13.58 5.63
N PRO A 257 16.58 14.22 6.74
CA PRO A 257 16.86 13.72 8.08
C PRO A 257 16.20 12.38 8.39
N THR A 258 15.11 12.03 7.68
CA THR A 258 14.34 10.80 7.89
C THR A 258 13.98 10.19 6.53
N ALA A 259 14.03 8.87 6.44
CA ALA A 259 13.62 8.16 5.23
C ALA A 259 12.11 8.24 5.02
N THR A 260 11.68 8.42 3.77
CA THR A 260 10.26 8.59 3.43
C THR A 260 9.72 7.34 2.76
N HIS A 261 8.91 6.57 3.49
CA HIS A 261 8.29 5.33 2.99
C HIS A 261 6.75 5.46 3.04
N PRO A 262 6.12 6.31 2.20
CA PRO A 262 4.74 6.76 2.41
C PRO A 262 3.70 5.63 2.36
N VAL A 263 3.80 4.67 1.44
CA VAL A 263 2.88 3.52 1.40
C VAL A 263 3.01 2.67 2.67
N MET A 264 4.24 2.47 3.15
CA MET A 264 4.49 1.77 4.40
C MET A 264 3.87 2.52 5.58
N SER A 265 4.13 3.82 5.72
CA SER A 265 3.56 4.63 6.80
C SER A 265 2.03 4.63 6.78
N VAL A 266 1.40 4.73 5.60
CA VAL A 266 -0.06 4.65 5.48
C VAL A 266 -0.59 3.29 5.93
N LEU A 267 0.05 2.18 5.52
CA LEU A 267 -0.34 0.84 5.96
C LEU A 267 -0.10 0.65 7.47
N PHE A 268 0.99 1.17 8.03
CA PHE A 268 1.27 1.10 9.46
C PHE A 268 0.20 1.84 10.26
N ASP A 269 0.02 3.13 9.98
CA ASP A 269 -0.93 4.00 10.69
C ASP A 269 -2.37 3.51 10.53
N SER A 270 -2.73 2.99 9.36
CA SER A 270 -4.07 2.43 9.12
C SER A 270 -4.28 1.14 9.91
N GLY A 271 -3.28 0.25 9.97
CA GLY A 271 -3.36 -0.99 10.74
C GLY A 271 -3.55 -0.73 12.24
N GLU A 272 -2.74 0.18 12.80
CA GLU A 272 -2.91 0.64 14.18
C GLU A 272 -4.28 1.27 14.41
N LYS A 273 -4.73 2.13 13.49
CA LYS A 273 -6.00 2.82 13.67
C LYS A 273 -7.20 1.87 13.58
N ILE A 274 -7.18 0.89 12.69
CA ILE A 274 -8.23 -0.13 12.60
C ILE A 274 -8.26 -0.94 13.90
N SER A 275 -7.09 -1.36 14.39
CA SER A 275 -6.96 -2.07 15.67
C SER A 275 -7.55 -1.27 16.83
N ASP A 276 -7.19 0.01 16.96
CA ASP A 276 -7.73 0.90 17.99
C ASP A 276 -9.25 1.04 17.92
N LEU A 277 -9.81 1.19 16.71
CA LEU A 277 -11.26 1.36 16.54
C LEU A 277 -12.05 0.10 16.91
N LEU A 278 -11.50 -1.08 16.64
CA LEU A 278 -12.08 -2.35 17.07
C LEU A 278 -12.07 -2.48 18.60
N ARG A 279 -10.98 -2.08 19.24
CA ARG A 279 -10.87 -2.02 20.70
C ARG A 279 -11.83 -0.99 21.31
N GLU A 280 -11.94 0.21 20.73
CA GLU A 280 -12.90 1.24 21.17
C GLU A 280 -14.36 0.73 21.07
N LEU A 281 -14.68 -0.08 20.05
CA LEU A 281 -15.99 -0.74 19.94
C LEU A 281 -16.18 -1.81 21.03
N ALA A 282 -15.16 -2.63 21.31
CA ALA A 282 -15.20 -3.62 22.37
C ALA A 282 -15.46 -2.96 23.74
N GLU A 283 -14.76 -1.87 24.04
CA GLU A 283 -14.95 -1.08 25.27
C GLU A 283 -16.35 -0.46 25.36
N ALA A 284 -16.92 -0.01 24.23
CA ALA A 284 -18.29 0.48 24.19
C ALA A 284 -19.31 -0.64 24.48
N ALA A 285 -19.05 -1.86 23.99
CA ALA A 285 -19.87 -3.03 24.27
C ALA A 285 -19.80 -3.45 25.75
N VAL A 286 -18.60 -3.45 26.36
CA VAL A 286 -18.40 -3.72 27.80
C VAL A 286 -19.23 -2.75 28.65
N ASP A 287 -19.13 -1.46 28.36
CA ASP A 287 -19.85 -0.39 29.09
C ASP A 287 -21.37 -0.54 28.96
N LEU A 288 -21.87 -0.86 27.76
CA LEU A 288 -23.29 -1.13 27.53
C LEU A 288 -23.76 -2.34 28.34
N ASN A 289 -23.05 -3.47 28.23
CA ASN A 289 -23.34 -4.70 28.95
C ASN A 289 -23.42 -4.47 30.46
N HIS A 290 -22.40 -3.81 31.02
CA HIS A 290 -22.31 -3.52 32.44
C HIS A 290 -23.47 -2.61 32.91
N LYS A 291 -23.78 -1.53 32.17
CA LYS A 291 -24.89 -0.64 32.52
C LYS A 291 -26.25 -1.34 32.47
N VAL A 292 -26.51 -2.10 31.41
CA VAL A 292 -27.75 -2.88 31.26
C VAL A 292 -27.87 -3.91 32.37
N TRP A 293 -26.79 -4.63 32.68
CA TRP A 293 -26.73 -5.58 33.80
C TRP A 293 -27.09 -4.92 35.13
N ASN A 294 -26.45 -3.79 35.46
CA ASN A 294 -26.67 -3.12 36.73
C ASN A 294 -28.11 -2.65 36.90
N ILE A 295 -28.71 -2.11 35.84
CA ILE A 295 -30.11 -1.66 35.85
C ILE A 295 -31.05 -2.86 36.03
N TYR A 296 -30.82 -3.95 35.30
CA TYR A 296 -31.62 -5.17 35.45
C TYR A 296 -31.50 -5.76 36.85
N PHE A 297 -30.28 -5.90 37.36
CA PHE A 297 -30.03 -6.48 38.69
C PHE A 297 -30.59 -5.62 39.82
N ALA A 298 -30.58 -4.29 39.68
CA ALA A 298 -31.24 -3.40 40.61
C ALA A 298 -32.77 -3.63 40.65
N ALA A 299 -33.40 -3.82 39.48
CA ALA A 299 -34.82 -4.16 39.41
C ALA A 299 -35.13 -5.52 40.06
N VAL A 300 -34.27 -6.52 39.88
CA VAL A 300 -34.43 -7.82 40.55
C VAL A 300 -34.30 -7.70 42.07
N LYS A 301 -33.30 -6.98 42.58
CA LYS A 301 -33.16 -6.73 44.03
C LYS A 301 -34.40 -6.09 44.63
N GLN A 302 -35.06 -5.17 43.91
CA GLN A 302 -36.27 -4.49 44.37
C GLN A 302 -37.51 -5.38 44.34
N ALA A 303 -37.62 -6.28 43.36
CA ALA A 303 -38.74 -7.22 43.25
C ALA A 303 -38.64 -8.36 44.28
N VAL A 304 -37.44 -8.84 44.59
CA VAL A 304 -37.24 -10.01 45.47
C VAL A 304 -36.92 -9.57 46.91
N LYS A 305 -37.70 -8.65 47.49
CA LYS A 305 -37.49 -7.98 48.81
C LYS A 305 -37.10 -8.89 50.00
N SER A 306 -37.19 -10.20 49.87
CA SER A 306 -36.89 -11.23 50.88
C SER A 306 -35.49 -11.87 50.79
N ILE A 307 -34.63 -11.52 49.82
CA ILE A 307 -33.26 -12.06 49.75
C ILE A 307 -32.29 -11.08 50.42
N ASP A 308 -31.56 -11.55 51.44
CA ASP A 308 -30.51 -10.80 52.13
C ASP A 308 -29.23 -10.78 51.28
N PHE A 309 -28.74 -9.57 50.98
CA PHE A 309 -27.56 -9.33 50.13
C PHE A 309 -26.40 -8.68 50.92
N SER A 310 -26.37 -8.88 52.24
CA SER A 310 -25.37 -8.28 53.15
C SER A 310 -23.95 -8.83 53.00
N ASP A 311 -23.76 -9.98 52.36
CA ASP A 311 -22.44 -10.46 51.91
C ASP A 311 -22.06 -9.70 50.64
N GLY A 312 -21.22 -8.67 50.79
CA GLY A 312 -20.90 -7.66 49.77
C GLY A 312 -20.59 -8.20 48.36
N PHE A 313 -20.98 -7.40 47.37
CA PHE A 313 -20.79 -7.68 45.94
C PHE A 313 -19.54 -6.94 45.46
N ASP A 314 -18.51 -7.70 45.10
CA ASP A 314 -17.36 -7.17 44.37
C ASP A 314 -17.41 -7.68 42.92
N MET A 315 -17.48 -6.76 41.96
CA MET A 315 -17.57 -7.08 40.53
C MET A 315 -16.24 -7.59 39.96
N ASP A 316 -15.16 -7.49 40.73
CA ASP A 316 -13.85 -8.00 40.35
C ASP A 316 -13.68 -9.50 40.67
N ASP A 317 -14.59 -10.12 41.44
CA ASP A 317 -14.56 -11.56 41.76
C ASP A 317 -15.72 -12.33 41.08
N VAL A 318 -15.46 -12.75 39.84
CA VAL A 318 -16.39 -13.49 38.95
C VAL A 318 -17.03 -14.72 39.63
N LYS A 319 -16.34 -15.39 40.57
CA LYS A 319 -16.87 -16.58 41.25
C LYS A 319 -17.94 -16.26 42.32
N ALA A 320 -17.82 -15.12 42.99
CA ALA A 320 -18.81 -14.66 43.97
C ALA A 320 -20.09 -14.13 43.28
N GLY A 321 -19.92 -13.47 42.13
CA GLY A 321 -21.01 -13.04 41.26
C GLY A 321 -21.87 -14.21 40.77
N VAL A 322 -21.25 -15.26 40.22
CA VAL A 322 -21.95 -16.45 39.69
C VAL A 322 -22.79 -17.17 40.74
N LYS A 323 -22.31 -17.29 41.98
CA LYS A 323 -23.04 -17.99 43.07
C LYS A 323 -24.25 -17.20 43.57
N THR A 324 -24.14 -15.88 43.58
CA THR A 324 -25.22 -14.95 43.94
C THR A 324 -26.28 -14.91 42.84
N VAL A 325 -25.86 -14.88 41.58
CA VAL A 325 -26.73 -14.98 40.40
C VAL A 325 -27.47 -16.33 40.37
N GLY A 326 -26.79 -17.45 40.69
CA GLY A 326 -27.42 -18.77 40.79
C GLY A 326 -28.51 -18.88 41.86
N ARG A 327 -28.33 -18.26 43.03
CA ARG A 327 -29.38 -18.19 44.08
C ARG A 327 -30.57 -17.33 43.66
N LEU A 328 -30.30 -16.24 42.97
CA LEU A 328 -31.30 -15.30 42.47
C LEU A 328 -32.14 -15.95 41.35
N LEU A 329 -31.50 -16.68 40.42
CA LEU A 329 -32.18 -17.50 39.42
C LEU A 329 -33.00 -18.65 40.06
N GLY A 330 -32.47 -19.30 41.09
CA GLY A 330 -33.20 -20.32 41.86
C GLY A 330 -34.49 -19.79 42.51
N GLY A 331 -34.44 -18.61 43.15
CA GLY A 331 -35.62 -17.97 43.75
C GLY A 331 -36.62 -17.41 42.73
N LEU A 332 -36.16 -17.04 41.54
CA LEU A 332 -36.98 -16.62 40.40
C LEU A 332 -37.79 -17.79 39.82
N LEU A 333 -37.19 -18.97 39.71
CA LEU A 333 -37.85 -20.17 39.19
C LEU A 333 -38.99 -20.67 40.11
N GLU A 334 -38.88 -20.45 41.42
CA GLU A 334 -39.90 -20.87 42.40
C GLU A 334 -41.14 -19.95 42.44
N LYS A 335 -41.05 -18.70 41.97
CA LYS A 335 -42.13 -17.68 42.02
C LYS A 335 -42.45 -17.03 40.67
N GLY A 336 -42.14 -17.73 39.58
CA GLY A 336 -41.82 -17.18 38.25
C GLY A 336 -42.78 -16.19 37.57
N ALA A 337 -44.09 -16.24 37.84
CA ALA A 337 -45.04 -15.31 37.19
C ALA A 337 -45.18 -13.96 37.93
N GLU A 338 -45.26 -13.98 39.25
CA GLU A 338 -45.44 -12.77 40.07
C GLU A 338 -44.15 -11.96 40.15
N VAL A 339 -43.01 -12.63 40.32
CA VAL A 339 -41.70 -11.99 40.37
C VAL A 339 -41.30 -11.43 39.00
N GLY A 340 -41.63 -12.13 37.90
CA GLY A 340 -41.39 -11.63 36.53
C GLY A 340 -42.16 -10.34 36.21
N ALA A 341 -43.43 -10.26 36.63
CA ALA A 341 -44.22 -9.04 36.51
C ALA A 341 -43.68 -7.90 37.39
N GLU A 342 -43.26 -8.20 38.62
CA GLU A 342 -42.70 -7.19 39.54
C GLU A 342 -41.32 -6.68 39.10
N ILE A 343 -40.47 -7.53 38.53
CA ILE A 343 -39.19 -7.10 37.91
C ILE A 343 -39.47 -6.15 36.76
N THR A 344 -40.38 -6.52 35.86
CA THR A 344 -40.77 -5.70 34.71
C THR A 344 -41.31 -4.33 35.13
N LEU A 345 -42.04 -4.28 36.25
CA LEU A 345 -42.54 -3.01 36.82
C LEU A 345 -41.43 -2.12 37.39
N ASN A 346 -40.36 -2.72 37.94
CA ASN A 346 -39.24 -2.01 38.56
C ASN A 346 -38.05 -1.72 37.62
N ILE A 347 -38.07 -2.20 36.37
CA ILE A 347 -37.05 -1.85 35.38
C ILE A 347 -37.13 -0.35 35.05
N ASP A 348 -36.01 0.36 35.23
CA ASP A 348 -35.84 1.74 34.78
C ASP A 348 -35.56 1.76 33.27
N THR A 349 -36.63 1.75 32.48
CA THR A 349 -36.55 1.87 31.01
C THR A 349 -35.89 3.19 30.58
N GLY A 350 -35.99 4.26 31.37
CA GLY A 350 -35.32 5.54 31.08
C GLY A 350 -33.81 5.42 31.15
N ALA A 351 -33.29 4.78 32.20
CA ALA A 351 -31.87 4.49 32.35
C ALA A 351 -31.35 3.51 31.28
N LEU A 352 -32.13 2.48 30.92
CA LEU A 352 -31.78 1.57 29.81
C LEU A 352 -31.68 2.32 28.48
N ASN A 353 -32.65 3.19 28.18
CA ASN A 353 -32.62 4.02 26.97
C ASN A 353 -31.40 4.94 26.96
N ALA A 354 -31.07 5.57 28.08
CA ALA A 354 -29.90 6.42 28.21
C ALA A 354 -28.57 5.65 28.01
N ALA A 355 -28.49 4.41 28.51
CA ALA A 355 -27.33 3.55 28.29
C ALA A 355 -27.14 3.22 26.80
N VAL A 356 -28.22 2.90 26.08
CA VAL A 356 -28.19 2.64 24.64
C VAL A 356 -27.88 3.91 23.83
N ASP A 357 -28.41 5.06 24.22
CA ASP A 357 -28.12 6.34 23.56
C ASP A 357 -26.64 6.71 23.72
N HIS A 358 -26.06 6.46 24.90
CA HIS A 358 -24.63 6.64 25.15
C HIS A 358 -23.77 5.71 24.28
N TYR A 359 -24.11 4.41 24.23
CA TYR A 359 -23.43 3.43 23.36
C TYR A 359 -23.51 3.84 21.89
N THR A 360 -24.72 4.14 21.40
CA THR A 360 -24.97 4.53 20.00
C THR A 360 -24.18 5.79 19.64
N THR A 361 -24.10 6.77 20.55
CA THR A 361 -23.31 7.99 20.35
C THR A 361 -21.82 7.68 20.24
N ARG A 362 -21.27 6.82 21.11
CA ARG A 362 -19.86 6.39 21.04
C ARG A 362 -19.57 5.68 19.72
N VAL A 363 -20.37 4.69 19.32
CA VAL A 363 -20.13 3.91 18.09
C VAL A 363 -20.27 4.78 16.83
N ASN A 364 -21.27 5.66 16.77
CA ASN A 364 -21.42 6.59 15.65
C ASN A 364 -20.21 7.53 15.49
N ALA A 365 -19.52 7.88 16.59
CA ALA A 365 -18.30 8.68 16.51
C ALA A 365 -17.08 7.91 15.96
N LEU A 366 -17.12 6.57 15.91
CA LEU A 366 -16.04 5.75 15.37
C LEU A 366 -16.07 5.66 13.84
N THR A 367 -17.27 5.62 13.24
CA THR A 367 -17.43 5.45 11.77
C THR A 367 -16.69 6.53 10.95
N PRO A 368 -16.78 7.84 11.27
CA PRO A 368 -16.00 8.85 10.57
C PRO A 368 -14.48 8.67 10.70
N LYS A 369 -13.98 8.08 11.80
CA LYS A 369 -12.56 7.81 12.00
C LYS A 369 -12.04 6.75 11.03
N PHE A 370 -12.85 5.74 10.67
CA PHE A 370 -12.52 4.80 9.59
C PHE A 370 -12.43 5.53 8.25
N HIS A 371 -13.46 6.30 7.90
CA HIS A 371 -13.50 6.98 6.60
C HIS A 371 -12.38 8.01 6.43
N ALA A 372 -11.84 8.56 7.52
CA ALA A 372 -10.68 9.45 7.48
C ALA A 372 -9.39 8.77 6.98
N LEU A 373 -9.31 7.43 7.00
CA LEU A 373 -8.18 6.67 6.47
C LEU A 373 -8.21 6.55 4.94
N LYS A 374 -9.41 6.60 4.33
CA LYS A 374 -9.61 6.33 2.90
C LYS A 374 -8.78 7.21 1.98
N PRO A 375 -8.72 8.55 2.14
CA PRO A 375 -7.96 9.40 1.22
C PRO A 375 -6.47 9.02 1.16
N TYR A 376 -5.89 8.59 2.30
CA TYR A 376 -4.49 8.19 2.37
C TYR A 376 -4.26 6.80 1.77
N LEU A 377 -5.17 5.86 2.04
CA LEU A 377 -5.12 4.52 1.45
C LEU A 377 -5.35 4.57 -0.08
N ASP A 378 -6.23 5.45 -0.57
CA ASP A 378 -6.45 5.66 -2.00
C ASP A 378 -5.19 6.23 -2.67
N GLU A 379 -4.54 7.21 -2.04
CA GLU A 379 -3.27 7.76 -2.54
C GLU A 379 -2.14 6.71 -2.49
N ALA A 380 -2.09 5.89 -1.44
CA ALA A 380 -1.14 4.78 -1.33
C ALA A 380 -1.38 3.74 -2.42
N LYS A 381 -2.64 3.37 -2.69
CA LYS A 381 -3.02 2.45 -3.76
C LYS A 381 -2.58 2.99 -5.11
N LEU A 382 -2.81 4.28 -5.35
CA LEU A 382 -2.41 4.97 -6.58
C LEU A 382 -0.89 4.98 -6.77
N SER A 383 -0.16 5.29 -5.69
CA SER A 383 1.30 5.49 -5.70
C SER A 383 2.11 4.20 -5.65
N ALA A 384 1.54 3.12 -5.10
CA ALA A 384 2.22 1.83 -4.98
C ALA A 384 2.74 1.37 -6.36
N PRO A 385 4.03 1.00 -6.46
CA PRO A 385 4.63 0.64 -7.75
C PRO A 385 3.98 -0.58 -8.38
N ARG A 386 4.13 -0.69 -9.69
CA ARG A 386 3.77 -1.88 -10.47
C ARG A 386 4.99 -2.72 -10.76
N TYR A 387 4.76 -3.99 -11.05
CA TYR A 387 5.81 -4.97 -11.32
C TYR A 387 6.89 -4.45 -12.29
N HIS A 388 6.50 -4.07 -13.50
CA HIS A 388 7.45 -3.59 -14.52
C HIS A 388 8.09 -2.23 -14.19
N ALA A 389 7.39 -1.38 -13.42
CA ALA A 389 7.96 -0.11 -12.99
C ALA A 389 9.08 -0.33 -11.96
N GLU A 390 8.89 -1.30 -11.06
CA GLU A 390 9.88 -1.63 -10.04
C GLU A 390 11.02 -2.50 -10.58
N GLU A 391 10.73 -3.40 -11.53
CA GLU A 391 11.72 -4.10 -12.33
C GLU A 391 12.68 -3.10 -13.01
N ALA A 392 12.15 -2.12 -13.74
CA ALA A 392 12.96 -1.11 -14.42
C ALA A 392 13.81 -0.25 -13.46
N ARG A 393 13.28 0.06 -12.27
CA ARG A 393 14.03 0.80 -11.24
C ARG A 393 15.14 -0.02 -10.61
N ALA A 394 14.87 -1.28 -10.27
CA ALA A 394 15.90 -2.18 -9.76
C ALA A 394 16.96 -2.48 -10.82
N GLU A 395 16.57 -2.53 -12.10
CA GLU A 395 17.50 -2.60 -13.22
C GLU A 395 18.43 -1.39 -13.26
N ALA A 396 17.88 -0.18 -13.24
CA ALA A 396 18.66 1.05 -13.17
C ALA A 396 19.62 1.07 -11.97
N PHE A 397 19.11 0.82 -10.76
CA PHE A 397 19.91 0.89 -9.54
C PHE A 397 21.01 -0.17 -9.56
N GLY A 398 20.69 -1.40 -9.96
CA GLY A 398 21.64 -2.50 -10.07
C GLY A 398 22.74 -2.20 -11.09
N MET A 399 22.39 -1.68 -12.28
CA MET A 399 23.37 -1.37 -13.33
C MET A 399 24.33 -0.26 -12.88
N ARG A 400 23.81 0.78 -12.23
CA ARG A 400 24.65 1.85 -11.66
C ARG A 400 25.51 1.34 -10.50
N ALA A 401 24.99 0.47 -9.64
CA ALA A 401 25.72 -0.11 -8.52
C ALA A 401 26.90 -1.00 -8.96
N LEU A 402 26.72 -1.81 -10.02
CA LEU A 402 27.81 -2.64 -10.59
C LEU A 402 28.96 -1.80 -11.16
N ASN A 403 28.70 -0.55 -11.52
CA ASN A 403 29.70 0.39 -11.99
C ASN A 403 30.13 1.40 -10.90
N ASP A 404 29.87 1.11 -9.62
CA ASP A 404 30.16 1.95 -8.47
C ASP A 404 29.58 3.38 -8.55
N PHE A 405 28.49 3.56 -9.30
CA PHE A 405 27.91 4.86 -9.65
C PHE A 405 28.92 5.84 -10.28
N LYS A 406 29.98 5.33 -10.93
CA LYS A 406 30.93 6.19 -11.65
C LYS A 406 30.22 7.02 -12.72
N HIS A 407 30.72 8.24 -12.90
CA HIS A 407 30.28 9.13 -13.97
C HIS A 407 30.98 8.76 -15.28
N ASP A 408 30.68 7.57 -15.80
CA ASP A 408 31.19 7.07 -17.06
C ASP A 408 30.15 6.17 -17.77
N ARG A 409 30.47 5.73 -19.00
CA ARG A 409 29.68 4.74 -19.74
C ARG A 409 30.53 3.50 -19.95
N GLN A 410 30.24 2.46 -19.20
CA GLN A 410 31.03 1.23 -19.19
C GLN A 410 31.09 0.51 -20.55
N TRP A 411 30.04 0.63 -21.38
CA TRP A 411 29.95 -0.04 -22.69
C TRP A 411 30.00 0.92 -23.89
N GLY A 412 30.46 2.16 -23.67
CA GLY A 412 30.73 3.09 -24.75
C GLY A 412 32.02 2.73 -25.49
N ASN A 413 31.96 2.64 -26.83
CA ASN A 413 33.15 2.49 -27.66
C ASN A 413 33.41 3.80 -28.42
N LYS A 414 34.61 4.38 -28.24
CA LYS A 414 35.03 5.59 -28.93
C LYS A 414 35.07 5.41 -30.45
N GLU A 415 35.55 4.27 -30.92
CA GLU A 415 35.64 3.96 -32.36
C GLU A 415 34.25 3.87 -32.98
N ASP A 416 33.31 3.19 -32.31
CA ASP A 416 31.89 3.15 -32.71
C ASP A 416 31.34 4.59 -32.79
N ALA A 417 31.55 5.40 -31.75
CA ALA A 417 31.07 6.78 -31.69
C ALA A 417 31.64 7.69 -32.79
N ASP A 418 32.94 7.57 -33.09
CA ASP A 418 33.60 8.32 -34.17
C ASP A 418 33.04 7.91 -35.55
N ASN A 419 32.62 6.65 -35.69
CA ASN A 419 31.92 6.11 -36.85
C ASN A 419 30.42 6.43 -36.89
N GLY A 420 29.88 7.15 -35.89
CA GLY A 420 28.47 7.51 -35.81
C GLY A 420 27.56 6.40 -35.28
N ILE A 421 28.13 5.37 -34.66
CA ILE A 421 27.40 4.28 -34.02
C ILE A 421 27.31 4.59 -32.52
N TYR A 422 26.10 4.83 -32.03
CA TYR A 422 25.88 5.28 -30.66
C TYR A 422 25.05 4.24 -29.88
N LYS A 423 25.73 3.37 -29.14
CA LYS A 423 25.07 2.44 -28.22
C LYS A 423 24.70 3.16 -26.93
N VAL A 424 23.45 3.00 -26.49
CA VAL A 424 22.95 3.56 -25.23
C VAL A 424 22.46 2.45 -24.32
N ASP A 425 22.60 2.64 -23.01
CA ASP A 425 22.01 1.78 -21.99
C ASP A 425 21.19 2.65 -21.06
N LEU A 426 19.86 2.47 -21.09
CA LEU A 426 18.96 3.32 -20.33
C LEU A 426 19.13 3.15 -18.83
N ALA A 427 19.45 1.96 -18.35
CA ALA A 427 19.60 1.67 -16.92
C ALA A 427 20.87 2.35 -16.37
N SER A 428 21.98 2.34 -17.12
CA SER A 428 23.20 3.07 -16.78
C SER A 428 23.08 4.59 -16.92
N ASP A 429 22.16 5.09 -17.75
CA ASP A 429 21.90 6.53 -17.89
C ASP A 429 20.87 7.06 -16.86
N GLU A 430 20.16 6.20 -16.13
CA GLU A 430 19.26 6.64 -15.04
C GLU A 430 20.09 7.31 -13.93
N TRP A 431 19.62 8.47 -13.46
CA TRP A 431 20.30 9.41 -12.55
C TRP A 431 21.59 10.05 -13.10
N LEU A 432 22.24 9.48 -14.12
CA LEU A 432 23.49 9.98 -14.68
C LEU A 432 23.26 11.36 -15.32
N GLY A 433 23.97 12.37 -14.84
CA GLY A 433 23.80 13.75 -15.32
C GLY A 433 22.38 14.32 -15.10
N GLY A 434 21.59 13.75 -14.20
CA GLY A 434 20.18 14.09 -13.95
C GLY A 434 19.18 13.37 -14.88
N GLY A 435 19.58 12.24 -15.48
CA GLY A 435 18.75 11.40 -16.33
C GLY A 435 17.56 10.76 -15.61
N HIS A 436 16.45 10.60 -16.33
CA HIS A 436 15.26 9.86 -15.93
C HIS A 436 14.72 9.09 -17.14
N THR A 437 15.38 7.99 -17.44
CA THR A 437 15.19 7.16 -18.64
C THR A 437 14.17 6.06 -18.40
N LEU A 438 14.07 5.56 -17.16
CA LEU A 438 13.24 4.42 -16.78
C LEU A 438 12.17 4.79 -15.74
N ASP A 439 12.54 5.40 -14.61
CA ASP A 439 11.61 5.59 -13.48
C ASP A 439 10.34 6.35 -13.87
N LYS A 440 10.45 7.34 -14.75
CA LYS A 440 9.30 8.18 -15.17
C LYS A 440 8.44 7.56 -16.28
N HIS A 441 8.93 6.53 -16.95
CA HIS A 441 8.47 6.17 -18.30
C HIS A 441 8.32 4.66 -18.54
N VAL A 442 8.46 3.80 -17.54
CA VAL A 442 8.28 2.35 -17.70
C VAL A 442 7.25 1.80 -16.72
N GLY A 443 6.37 0.92 -17.22
CA GLY A 443 5.46 0.11 -16.41
C GLY A 443 4.39 0.89 -15.63
N LYS A 444 4.09 2.14 -15.99
CA LYS A 444 3.09 2.94 -15.25
C LYS A 444 1.68 2.55 -15.63
N SER A 445 0.78 2.50 -14.64
CA SER A 445 -0.65 2.39 -14.90
C SER A 445 -1.24 3.72 -15.39
N ASP A 446 -2.38 3.67 -16.07
CA ASP A 446 -3.11 4.86 -16.52
C ASP A 446 -3.37 5.85 -15.37
N ALA A 447 -3.74 5.34 -14.19
CA ALA A 447 -3.96 6.14 -13.00
C ALA A 447 -2.67 6.84 -12.52
N GLN A 448 -1.51 6.16 -12.57
CA GLN A 448 -0.21 6.77 -12.22
C GLN A 448 0.24 7.81 -13.25
N LEU A 449 -0.09 7.62 -14.54
CA LEU A 449 0.13 8.65 -15.56
C LEU A 449 -0.73 9.89 -15.30
N ALA A 450 -2.01 9.70 -14.95
CA ALA A 450 -2.89 10.79 -14.55
C ALA A 450 -2.45 11.46 -13.24
N GLN A 451 -1.95 10.69 -12.26
CA GLN A 451 -1.36 11.20 -11.01
C GLN A 451 -0.18 12.13 -11.31
N ARG A 452 0.71 11.75 -12.24
CA ARG A 452 1.79 12.62 -12.68
C ARG A 452 1.30 13.95 -13.25
N LEU A 453 0.23 13.92 -14.05
CA LEU A 453 -0.37 15.14 -14.59
C LEU A 453 -0.98 16.03 -13.50
N ARG A 454 -1.60 15.43 -12.48
CA ARG A 454 -2.11 16.12 -11.27
C ARG A 454 -0.98 16.81 -10.51
N ASP A 455 0.08 16.08 -10.19
CA ASP A 455 1.13 16.55 -9.28
C ASP A 455 2.09 17.53 -9.96
N GLN A 456 2.30 17.39 -11.28
CA GLN A 456 3.03 18.33 -12.10
C GLN A 456 2.11 19.41 -12.71
N GLY A 457 1.06 19.81 -11.99
CA GLY A 457 0.06 20.78 -12.45
C GLY A 457 -0.10 22.00 -11.54
N ASP A 458 -0.76 23.02 -12.08
CA ASP A 458 -1.27 24.16 -11.32
C ASP A 458 -2.60 23.78 -10.62
N PRO A 459 -3.01 24.47 -9.53
CA PRO A 459 -4.26 24.19 -8.83
C PRO A 459 -5.52 24.26 -9.71
N PRO A 460 -6.64 23.61 -9.30
CA PRO A 460 -7.91 23.65 -10.02
C PRO A 460 -8.47 25.05 -10.29
N THR A 461 -9.08 25.21 -11.47
CA THR A 461 -9.83 26.41 -11.89
C THR A 461 -11.10 26.00 -12.65
N PRO A 462 -12.07 26.88 -12.90
CA PRO A 462 -13.25 26.53 -13.70
C PRO A 462 -12.93 25.98 -15.11
N ALA A 463 -11.84 26.45 -15.72
CA ALA A 463 -11.39 25.95 -17.03
C ALA A 463 -10.59 24.64 -16.96
N TRP A 464 -10.06 24.31 -15.76
CA TRP A 464 -9.24 23.14 -15.46
C TRP A 464 -9.68 22.56 -14.11
N PRO A 465 -10.82 21.83 -14.07
CA PRO A 465 -11.44 21.41 -12.82
C PRO A 465 -10.57 20.48 -11.97
N TYR A 466 -9.57 19.84 -12.58
CA TYR A 466 -8.61 18.95 -11.91
C TYR A 466 -7.20 19.54 -11.77
N GLY A 467 -7.04 20.84 -12.08
CA GLY A 467 -5.73 21.49 -12.21
C GLY A 467 -5.18 21.42 -13.64
N LYS A 468 -4.27 22.33 -13.98
CA LYS A 468 -3.67 22.42 -15.33
C LYS A 468 -2.28 21.78 -15.33
N PRO A 469 -2.08 20.61 -15.96
CA PRO A 469 -0.76 19.99 -16.05
C PRO A 469 0.26 20.91 -16.74
N LYS A 470 1.49 20.96 -16.25
CA LYS A 470 2.59 21.71 -16.89
C LYS A 470 3.14 20.98 -18.11
N VAL A 471 3.12 19.64 -18.09
CA VAL A 471 3.49 18.79 -19.22
C VAL A 471 2.29 18.55 -20.15
N GLY A 472 2.55 18.31 -21.44
CA GLY A 472 1.50 18.08 -22.44
C GLY A 472 0.83 16.70 -22.37
N ALA A 473 1.53 15.71 -21.81
CA ALA A 473 1.06 14.35 -21.60
C ALA A 473 2.00 13.64 -20.60
N ALA A 474 1.56 12.50 -20.08
CA ALA A 474 2.38 11.55 -19.33
C ALA A 474 2.27 10.18 -20.01
N SER A 475 3.40 9.55 -20.29
CA SER A 475 3.47 8.33 -21.09
C SER A 475 4.43 7.30 -20.51
N THR A 476 4.22 6.05 -20.91
CA THR A 476 5.00 4.90 -20.45
C THR A 476 5.17 3.87 -21.54
N PHE A 477 6.39 3.35 -21.65
CA PHE A 477 6.69 2.06 -22.26
C PHE A 477 6.10 0.94 -21.40
N THR A 478 5.90 -0.23 -22.01
CA THR A 478 5.35 -1.40 -21.32
C THR A 478 6.40 -2.04 -20.40
N THR A 479 7.62 -2.23 -20.91
CA THR A 479 8.74 -2.90 -20.20
C THR A 479 10.06 -2.18 -20.46
N THR A 480 11.09 -2.51 -19.67
CA THR A 480 12.46 -1.99 -19.85
C THR A 480 13.01 -2.35 -21.24
N GLU A 481 12.77 -3.57 -21.72
CA GLU A 481 13.27 -4.05 -23.01
C GLU A 481 12.66 -3.26 -24.18
N GLN A 482 11.36 -2.96 -24.10
CA GLN A 482 10.70 -2.13 -25.10
C GLN A 482 11.30 -0.71 -25.10
N ALA A 483 11.49 -0.12 -23.91
CA ALA A 483 12.09 1.20 -23.77
C ALA A 483 13.51 1.23 -24.38
N GLN A 484 14.33 0.24 -24.04
CA GLN A 484 15.71 0.11 -24.54
C GLN A 484 15.75 -0.07 -26.06
N LYS A 485 14.97 -1.02 -26.61
CA LYS A 485 14.89 -1.30 -28.05
C LYS A 485 14.49 -0.05 -28.84
N LEU A 486 13.41 0.61 -28.42
CA LEU A 486 12.85 1.74 -29.16
C LEU A 486 13.71 3.00 -29.02
N THR A 487 14.37 3.19 -27.88
CA THR A 487 15.32 4.29 -27.70
C THR A 487 16.55 4.08 -28.58
N GLN A 488 17.13 2.88 -28.59
CA GLN A 488 18.27 2.55 -29.45
C GLN A 488 17.91 2.76 -30.93
N TYR A 489 16.73 2.30 -31.35
CA TYR A 489 16.23 2.52 -32.72
C TYR A 489 16.14 4.02 -33.07
N ASN A 490 15.61 4.84 -32.17
CA ASN A 490 15.53 6.30 -32.38
C ASN A 490 16.93 6.92 -32.51
N VAL A 491 17.88 6.50 -31.67
CA VAL A 491 19.28 6.96 -31.70
C VAL A 491 19.96 6.55 -33.01
N ASP A 492 19.78 5.31 -33.46
CA ASP A 492 20.38 4.80 -34.69
C ASP A 492 19.88 5.56 -35.93
N LEU A 493 18.55 5.77 -36.02
CA LEU A 493 17.93 6.56 -37.09
C LEU A 493 18.44 8.00 -37.14
N ASN A 494 18.76 8.58 -35.98
CA ASN A 494 19.20 9.96 -35.85
C ASN A 494 20.73 10.12 -35.72
N SER A 495 21.50 9.06 -35.97
CA SER A 495 22.96 9.04 -35.87
C SER A 495 23.64 10.21 -36.61
N ALA A 496 23.18 10.56 -37.81
CA ALA A 496 23.72 11.70 -38.56
C ALA A 496 23.51 13.04 -37.83
N ALA A 497 22.32 13.27 -37.28
CA ALA A 497 22.01 14.49 -36.53
C ALA A 497 22.80 14.57 -35.22
N ILE A 498 22.99 13.44 -34.54
CA ILE A 498 23.84 13.34 -33.35
C ILE A 498 25.29 13.67 -33.72
N LYS A 499 25.82 13.09 -34.81
CA LYS A 499 27.18 13.34 -35.28
C LYS A 499 27.42 14.82 -35.62
N GLU A 500 26.46 15.44 -36.30
CA GLU A 500 26.50 16.88 -36.59
C GLU A 500 26.47 17.73 -35.31
N TRP A 501 25.59 17.38 -34.38
CA TRP A 501 25.48 18.05 -33.08
C TRP A 501 26.75 17.93 -32.25
N LEU A 502 27.43 16.78 -32.28
CA LEU A 502 28.70 16.57 -31.58
C LEU A 502 29.91 17.18 -32.30
N GLY A 503 29.85 17.33 -33.63
CA GLY A 503 30.91 17.92 -34.45
C GLY A 503 31.16 19.40 -34.16
N ARG A 504 30.17 20.09 -33.60
CA ARG A 504 30.31 21.42 -32.98
C ARG A 504 30.06 21.24 -31.47
N PRO A 505 31.07 21.15 -30.60
CA PRO A 505 30.85 20.91 -29.18
C PRO A 505 29.74 21.83 -28.61
N PRO A 506 28.59 21.29 -28.20
CA PRO A 506 27.45 22.08 -27.74
C PRO A 506 27.83 22.98 -26.56
N GLN A 507 27.31 24.20 -26.54
CA GLN A 507 27.62 25.18 -25.51
C GLN A 507 26.35 25.78 -24.92
N ALA A 508 26.35 25.98 -23.59
CA ALA A 508 25.23 26.60 -22.88
C ALA A 508 24.79 27.94 -23.50
N ALA A 509 25.76 28.74 -23.96
CA ALA A 509 25.53 30.04 -24.60
C ALA A 509 24.73 29.95 -25.92
N ASN A 510 24.79 28.79 -26.60
CA ASN A 510 24.10 28.56 -27.87
C ASN A 510 22.71 27.94 -27.68
N GLY A 511 22.33 27.58 -26.44
CA GLY A 511 21.06 26.93 -26.14
C GLY A 511 20.93 25.50 -26.69
N ASP A 512 22.03 24.86 -27.08
CA ASP A 512 22.06 23.57 -27.78
C ASP A 512 22.57 22.40 -26.93
N LEU A 513 22.69 22.58 -25.60
CA LEU A 513 23.11 21.49 -24.68
C LEU A 513 22.18 20.27 -24.67
N LYS A 514 21.00 20.37 -25.28
CA LYS A 514 20.04 19.27 -25.39
C LYS A 514 19.62 19.07 -26.85
N LEU A 515 19.58 17.82 -27.28
CA LEU A 515 19.14 17.43 -28.61
C LEU A 515 17.90 16.52 -28.48
N PRO A 516 16.69 17.00 -28.81
CA PRO A 516 15.52 16.15 -28.94
C PRO A 516 15.57 15.38 -30.26
N LEU A 517 15.28 14.09 -30.18
CA LEU A 517 15.21 13.15 -31.30
C LEU A 517 13.83 12.51 -31.31
N ASP A 518 13.21 12.46 -32.47
CA ASP A 518 11.88 11.88 -32.64
C ASP A 518 11.93 10.78 -33.71
N CYS A 519 11.23 9.67 -33.46
CA CYS A 519 10.98 8.66 -34.47
C CYS A 519 9.59 8.04 -34.30
N THR A 520 9.07 7.44 -35.37
CA THR A 520 7.94 6.50 -35.27
C THR A 520 8.49 5.11 -35.00
N ALA A 521 7.85 4.37 -34.09
CA ALA A 521 8.21 3.00 -33.79
C ALA A 521 8.15 2.12 -35.06
N PRO A 522 9.12 1.20 -35.23
CA PRO A 522 9.23 0.42 -36.46
C PRO A 522 8.06 -0.55 -36.63
N ASN A 523 7.83 -0.99 -37.86
CA ASN A 523 6.83 -2.02 -38.20
C ASN A 523 5.38 -1.68 -37.77
N GLY A 524 5.08 -0.40 -37.49
CA GLY A 524 3.76 0.06 -37.07
C GLY A 524 3.37 -0.38 -35.65
N GLU A 525 4.31 -0.88 -34.85
CA GLU A 525 4.09 -1.25 -33.45
C GLU A 525 3.76 -0.03 -32.57
N ASP A 526 3.07 -0.25 -31.46
CA ASP A 526 2.87 0.81 -30.47
C ASP A 526 4.15 1.00 -29.66
N SER A 527 4.59 2.24 -29.50
CA SER A 527 5.72 2.58 -28.65
C SER A 527 5.37 2.53 -27.16
N GLY A 528 4.08 2.59 -26.82
CA GLY A 528 3.59 2.54 -25.46
C GLY A 528 2.20 3.17 -25.36
N ARG A 529 1.91 3.76 -24.21
CA ARG A 529 0.63 4.43 -23.96
C ARG A 529 0.81 5.80 -23.31
N SER A 530 -0.17 6.68 -23.49
CA SER A 530 -0.11 8.06 -23.02
C SER A 530 -1.45 8.59 -22.52
N VAL A 531 -1.45 9.26 -21.38
CA VAL A 531 -2.56 10.11 -20.92
C VAL A 531 -2.28 11.53 -21.35
N THR A 532 -3.20 12.11 -22.14
CA THR A 532 -3.04 13.45 -22.71
C THR A 532 -3.57 14.52 -21.77
N LYS A 533 -2.95 15.71 -21.78
CA LYS A 533 -3.44 16.86 -21.03
C LYS A 533 -4.83 17.32 -21.49
N GLN A 534 -5.04 17.35 -22.81
CA GLN A 534 -6.30 17.74 -23.47
C GLN A 534 -7.06 16.50 -23.93
N PRO A 535 -8.39 16.60 -24.15
CA PRO A 535 -9.15 15.58 -24.87
C PRO A 535 -8.49 15.21 -26.20
N ASN A 536 -8.24 13.92 -26.42
CA ASN A 536 -7.68 13.41 -27.67
C ASN A 536 -8.79 12.91 -28.63
N ASN A 537 -8.42 12.62 -29.87
CA ASN A 537 -9.35 12.17 -30.92
C ASN A 537 -9.63 10.64 -30.92
N VAL A 538 -8.93 9.85 -30.09
CA VAL A 538 -9.09 8.40 -30.02
C VAL A 538 -10.24 8.02 -29.09
N ASN A 539 -10.30 8.59 -27.88
CA ASN A 539 -11.35 8.30 -26.90
C ASN A 539 -12.11 9.55 -26.39
N GLY A 540 -11.74 10.75 -26.82
CA GLY A 540 -12.36 12.00 -26.33
C GLY A 540 -11.99 12.35 -24.89
N GLU A 541 -11.02 11.65 -24.30
CA GLU A 541 -10.59 11.83 -22.91
C GLU A 541 -9.25 12.55 -22.82
N GLY A 542 -9.04 13.20 -21.69
CA GLY A 542 -7.76 13.74 -21.27
C GLY A 542 -7.86 14.20 -19.82
N PHE A 543 -6.73 14.57 -19.23
CA PHE A 543 -6.71 14.99 -17.84
C PHE A 543 -7.66 16.19 -17.58
N LYS A 544 -7.81 17.09 -18.56
CA LYS A 544 -8.73 18.24 -18.45
C LYS A 544 -10.17 17.86 -18.09
N ASN A 545 -10.74 16.82 -18.70
CA ASN A 545 -12.15 16.45 -18.55
C ASN A 545 -12.37 15.18 -17.71
N LYS A 546 -11.32 14.42 -17.39
CA LYS A 546 -11.42 13.17 -16.61
C LYS A 546 -10.56 13.11 -15.35
N GLY A 547 -9.61 14.04 -15.16
CA GLY A 547 -8.73 14.03 -13.98
C GLY A 547 -7.98 12.71 -13.84
N LEU A 548 -8.06 12.11 -12.64
CA LEU A 548 -7.43 10.81 -12.34
C LEU A 548 -8.07 9.62 -13.08
N ASP A 549 -9.29 9.77 -13.60
CA ASP A 549 -9.98 8.72 -14.37
C ASP A 549 -9.61 8.75 -15.87
N ALA A 550 -8.72 9.63 -16.30
CA ALA A 550 -8.29 9.74 -17.69
C ALA A 550 -7.56 8.47 -18.13
N ARG A 551 -8.04 7.82 -19.21
CA ARG A 551 -7.45 6.59 -19.72
C ARG A 551 -6.37 6.85 -20.74
N ALA A 552 -5.33 6.03 -20.71
CA ALA A 552 -4.24 6.14 -21.66
C ALA A 552 -4.65 5.58 -23.03
N ILE A 553 -4.11 6.16 -24.09
CA ILE A 553 -4.28 5.67 -25.46
C ILE A 553 -2.96 5.10 -25.98
N PRO A 554 -2.99 4.09 -26.87
CA PRO A 554 -1.77 3.62 -27.54
C PRO A 554 -1.18 4.75 -28.36
N VAL A 555 0.15 4.82 -28.39
CA VAL A 555 0.90 5.82 -29.16
C VAL A 555 2.04 5.14 -29.92
N LYS A 556 2.51 5.78 -31.00
CA LYS A 556 3.47 5.17 -31.93
C LYS A 556 4.80 5.89 -32.04
N ASN A 557 4.92 7.11 -31.54
CA ASN A 557 6.15 7.87 -31.64
C ASN A 557 6.98 7.71 -30.37
N VAL A 558 8.29 7.96 -30.49
CA VAL A 558 9.27 7.94 -29.41
C VAL A 558 10.02 9.25 -29.46
N ARG A 559 10.12 9.90 -28.31
CA ARG A 559 10.98 11.07 -28.12
C ARG A 559 12.11 10.74 -27.17
N THR A 560 13.34 10.92 -27.63
CA THR A 560 14.56 10.80 -26.83
C THR A 560 15.22 12.16 -26.71
N VAL A 561 15.62 12.58 -25.52
CA VAL A 561 16.37 13.83 -25.33
C VAL A 561 17.77 13.47 -24.88
N LEU A 562 18.77 13.80 -25.71
CA LEU A 562 20.17 13.71 -25.34
C LEU A 562 20.61 15.00 -24.66
N LYS A 563 21.51 14.92 -23.68
CA LYS A 563 22.15 16.07 -23.04
C LYS A 563 23.66 15.95 -23.19
N TYR A 564 24.29 17.02 -23.66
CA TYR A 564 25.73 17.04 -23.88
C TYR A 564 26.48 16.91 -22.55
N ASP A 565 27.48 16.03 -22.53
CA ASP A 565 28.38 15.85 -21.40
C ASP A 565 29.78 15.49 -21.93
N PRO A 566 30.73 16.45 -21.92
CA PRO A 566 32.06 16.24 -22.50
C PRO A 566 32.91 15.21 -21.74
N SER A 567 32.50 14.80 -20.53
CA SER A 567 33.24 13.81 -19.74
C SER A 567 32.95 12.36 -20.15
N LEU A 568 31.93 12.13 -20.99
CA LEU A 568 31.49 10.81 -21.41
C LEU A 568 31.97 10.44 -22.81
N THR A 569 31.90 9.15 -23.13
CA THR A 569 32.17 8.63 -24.47
C THR A 569 31.03 7.69 -24.90
N PRO A 570 30.23 8.04 -25.93
CA PRO A 570 30.17 9.36 -26.61
C PRO A 570 29.77 10.49 -25.64
N PRO A 571 30.06 11.77 -25.95
CA PRO A 571 29.95 12.89 -25.03
C PRO A 571 28.51 13.39 -24.81
N PHE A 572 27.61 12.49 -24.41
CA PHE A 572 26.25 12.81 -24.01
C PHE A 572 25.68 11.74 -23.07
N VAL A 573 24.62 12.10 -22.33
CA VAL A 573 23.72 11.17 -21.63
C VAL A 573 22.35 11.13 -22.33
N VAL A 574 21.63 10.03 -22.24
CA VAL A 574 20.19 10.04 -22.50
C VAL A 574 19.51 10.65 -21.28
N LEU A 575 19.06 11.91 -21.41
CA LEU A 575 18.39 12.61 -20.30
C LEU A 575 17.01 12.00 -20.01
N THR A 576 16.28 11.64 -21.06
CA THR A 576 14.98 10.97 -20.95
C THR A 576 14.59 10.36 -22.28
N SER A 577 13.77 9.31 -22.25
CA SER A 577 13.12 8.73 -23.43
C SER A 577 11.68 8.38 -23.07
N MET A 578 10.74 8.65 -23.97
CA MET A 578 9.32 8.48 -23.69
C MET A 578 8.47 8.24 -24.95
N PRO A 579 7.38 7.48 -24.86
CA PRO A 579 6.40 7.40 -25.93
C PRO A 579 5.68 8.75 -26.13
N THR A 580 5.34 9.07 -27.37
CA THR A 580 4.66 10.31 -27.77
C THR A 580 3.59 10.03 -28.82
N LEU A 581 2.59 10.92 -28.87
CA LEU A 581 1.48 10.86 -29.83
C LEU A 581 1.94 10.89 -31.29
#